data_AF-A0A926CIH7-F1
#
_entry.id   AF-A0A926CIH7-F1
#
_cell.length_a   1.000
_cell.length_b   1.000
_cell.length_c   1.000
_cell.angle_alpha   90.00
_cell.angle_beta   90.00
_cell.angle_gamma   90.00
#
_symmetry.space_group_name_H-M   'P 1'
#
loop_
_entity.id
_entity.type
_entity.pdbx_description
1 polymer ?
#
loop_
_entity_poly.entity_id
_entity_poly.type
_entity_poly.pdbx_seq_one_letter_code
_entity_poly.pdbx_strand_id
1 'polypeptide(L)' 'LGARPFFSLDMRLGEGTGSALGIGLIDAAVALYREMATFSEASVSDSAQVSIGT' A
#
# COMPACT_ATOMS: atom_id res chain seq x y z
N LEU A 1 -9.67 -19.44 -7.62
CA LEU A 1 -9.16 -18.05 -7.73
C LEU A 1 -8.23 -17.66 -6.57
N GLY A 2 -8.39 -18.15 -5.34
CA GLY A 2 -7.34 -18.10 -4.30
C GLY A 2 -6.85 -16.72 -3.83
N ALA A 3 -7.48 -15.64 -4.29
CA ALA A 3 -7.11 -14.27 -3.96
C ALA A 3 -7.73 -13.81 -2.63
N ARG A 4 -7.03 -12.94 -1.90
CA ARG A 4 -7.54 -12.27 -0.70
C ARG A 4 -8.13 -10.90 -1.09
N PRO A 5 -9.39 -10.61 -0.76
CA PRO A 5 -9.97 -9.28 -1.00
C PRO A 5 -9.27 -8.20 -0.17
N PHE A 6 -9.07 -7.01 -0.76
CA PHE A 6 -8.54 -5.84 -0.05
C PHE A 6 -9.63 -5.08 0.74
N PHE A 7 -10.90 -5.25 0.35
CA PHE A 7 -12.04 -4.56 0.96
C PHE A 7 -13.02 -5.56 1.58
N SER A 8 -13.54 -5.23 2.76
CA SER A 8 -14.63 -5.95 3.42
C SER A 8 -15.68 -4.93 3.86
N LEU A 9 -16.62 -4.63 2.96
CA LEU A 9 -17.59 -3.53 3.09
C LEU A 9 -19.06 -3.99 3.07
N ASP A 10 -19.30 -5.30 3.15
CA ASP A 10 -20.64 -5.91 3.04
C ASP A 10 -21.45 -5.46 1.79
N MET A 11 -20.75 -5.21 0.69
CA MET A 11 -21.38 -4.78 -0.57
C MET A 11 -22.11 -5.95 -1.25
N ARG A 12 -23.33 -5.67 -1.72
CA ARG A 12 -24.17 -6.65 -2.44
C ARG A 12 -24.80 -6.14 -3.73
N LEU A 13 -24.37 -4.97 -4.22
CA LEU A 13 -24.93 -4.36 -5.44
C LEU A 13 -24.47 -5.10 -6.70
N GLY A 14 -23.21 -5.55 -6.74
CA GLY A 14 -22.66 -6.23 -7.91
C GLY A 14 -22.27 -5.26 -9.02
N GLU A 15 -22.48 -5.67 -10.28
CA GLU A 15 -22.26 -4.85 -11.49
C GLU A 15 -20.83 -4.25 -11.64
N GLY A 16 -19.85 -4.84 -10.95
CA GLY A 16 -18.47 -4.34 -10.96
C GLY A 16 -18.21 -3.14 -10.05
N THR A 17 -19.16 -2.75 -9.19
CA THR A 17 -19.00 -1.64 -8.24
C THR A 17 -17.81 -1.82 -7.29
N GLY A 18 -17.56 -3.06 -6.84
CA GLY A 18 -16.35 -3.39 -6.06
C GLY A 18 -15.06 -3.25 -6.87
N SER A 19 -15.09 -3.56 -8.17
CA SER A 19 -13.95 -3.36 -9.08
C SER A 19 -13.69 -1.87 -9.30
N ALA A 20 -14.73 -1.05 -9.47
CA ALA A 20 -14.61 0.38 -9.63
C ALA A 20 -13.91 1.04 -8.42
N LEU A 21 -14.23 0.60 -7.19
CA LEU A 21 -13.50 1.02 -5.99
C LEU A 21 -12.02 0.58 -6.00
N GLY A 22 -11.72 -0.61 -6.54
CA GLY A 22 -10.37 -1.15 -6.64
C GLY A 22 -9.46 -0.42 -7.64
N ILE A 23 -10.01 0.21 -8.67
CA ILE A 23 -9.21 0.93 -9.69
C ILE A 23 -8.34 2.01 -9.02
N GLY A 24 -8.94 2.84 -8.16
CA GLY A 24 -8.17 3.89 -7.46
C GLY A 24 -7.12 3.34 -6.49
N LEU A 25 -7.36 2.16 -5.89
CA LEU A 25 -6.36 1.50 -5.05
C LEU A 25 -5.16 1.01 -5.87
N ILE A 26 -5.41 0.50 -7.08
CA ILE A 26 -4.35 0.09 -8.01
C ILE A 26 -3.54 1.31 -8.46
N ASP A 27 -4.21 2.40 -8.83
CA ASP A 27 -3.53 3.65 -9.22
C ASP A 27 -2.64 4.18 -8.09
N ALA A 28 -3.15 4.19 -6.85
CA ALA A 28 -2.37 4.59 -5.69
C ALA A 28 -1.16 3.68 -5.46
N ALA A 29 -1.31 2.36 -5.64
CA ALA A 29 -0.18 1.42 -5.53
C ALA A 29 0.88 1.66 -6.62
N VAL A 30 0.46 1.98 -7.84
CA VAL A 30 1.38 2.30 -8.95
C VAL A 30 2.10 3.63 -8.70
N ALA A 31 1.38 4.65 -8.23
CA ALA A 31 1.97 5.94 -7.86
C ALA A 31 2.99 5.75 -6.73
N LEU A 32 2.64 4.99 -5.70
CA LEU A 32 3.55 4.64 -4.61
C LEU A 32 4.84 4.00 -5.12
N TYR A 33 4.73 3.01 -6.00
CA TYR A 33 5.90 2.32 -6.55
C TYR A 33 6.80 3.23 -7.40
N ARG A 34 6.23 4.23 -8.09
CA ARG A 34 6.97 5.09 -9.04
C ARG A 34 7.50 6.38 -8.40
N GLU A 35 6.80 6.90 -7.42
CA GLU A 35 6.97 8.27 -6.94
C GLU A 35 7.45 8.35 -5.49
N MET A 36 7.41 7.25 -4.72
CA MET A 36 8.03 7.25 -3.40
C MET A 36 9.55 7.38 -3.52
N ALA A 37 10.09 8.41 -2.85
CA ALA A 37 11.52 8.53 -2.64
C ALA A 37 12.03 7.33 -1.83
N THR A 38 13.20 6.84 -2.22
CA THR A 38 13.95 5.85 -1.43
C THR A 38 14.43 6.45 -0.12
N PHE A 39 14.79 5.60 0.85
CA PHE A 39 15.33 6.07 2.14
C PHE A 39 16.55 6.99 1.99
N SER A 40 17.40 6.72 0.99
CA SER A 40 18.56 7.56 0.69
C SER A 40 18.16 8.93 0.14
N GLU A 41 17.20 8.98 -0.79
CA GLU A 41 16.70 10.24 -1.37
C GLU A 41 15.95 11.08 -0.32
N ALA A 42 15.22 10.42 0.57
CA ALA A 42 14.55 11.05 1.71
C ALA A 42 15.51 11.39 2.87
N SER A 43 16.81 11.09 2.74
CA SER A 43 17.83 11.31 3.78
C SER A 43 17.46 10.71 5.16
N VAL A 44 16.80 9.55 5.15
CA VAL A 44 16.45 8.82 6.38
C VAL A 44 17.70 8.14 6.90
N SER A 45 18.18 8.57 8.07
CA SER A 45 19.35 7.99 8.74
C SER A 45 19.01 6.63 9.37
N ASP A 46 19.93 5.67 9.28
CA ASP A 46 19.80 4.29 9.79
C ASP A 46 19.91 4.19 11.33
N SER A 47 19.50 5.25 12.04
CA SER A 47 19.64 5.38 13.50
C SER A 47 18.48 4.75 14.27
N ALA A 48 18.08 3.54 13.86
CA ALA A 48 17.29 2.63 14.69
C ALA A 48 18.15 1.48 15.25
N GLN A 49 19.48 1.55 15.11
CA GLN A 49 20.39 0.82 15.98
C GLN A 49 20.33 1.45 17.37
N VAL A 50 19.30 1.14 18.15
CA VAL A 50 19.42 1.23 19.61
C VAL A 50 20.46 0.19 19.98
N SER A 51 21.71 0.63 20.06
CA SER A 51 22.76 -0.09 20.77
C SER A 51 22.31 -0.14 22.22
N ILE A 52 21.59 -1.20 22.60
CA ILE A 52 21.40 -1.57 23.99
C ILE A 52 22.80 -1.95 24.47
N GLY A 53 23.54 -0.93 24.90
CA GLY A 53 24.89 -1.07 25.39
C GLY A 53 24.86 -1.79 26.72
N THR A 54 25.51 -2.96 26.76
CA THR A 54 25.76 -3.79 27.96
C THR A 54 24.52 -4.39 28.61
#